data_AF-A0A812UN39-F1
#
_entry.id   AF-A0A812UN39-F1
#
_cell.length_a   1.000
_cell.length_b   1.000
_cell.length_c   1.000
_cell.angle_alpha   90.00
_cell.angle_beta   90.00
_cell.angle_gamma   90.00
#
_symmetry.space_group_name_H-M   'P 1'
#
loop_
_entity.id
_entity.type
_entity.pdbx_description
1 polymer ?
#
loop_
_entity_poly.entity_id
_entity_poly.type
_entity_poly.pdbx_seq_one_letter_code
_entity_poly.pdbx_strand_id
1 'polypeptide(L)'
;MTTPLSEDLLGLLSSRRGKQRLRALQTQSGAHAELDFQWRALHLCGTRHAILNALALLELMEGFTVKLPSALWTELLRCRNLGVDEAPMSLARIQEILGRRVHVERETFALRVFAPLAERAATAETVQTLASLCTKQTIELPADCDWNIIKELQTSEKVTMKVEGNRVELIGIVAAVEQATKDLKKRLDCVAAETTEEAKPILLGAALNKPKADATQWCGRDETPQMVSLVRPPPGLTHSE
;
A
#
# COMPACT_ATOMS: atom_id res chain seq x y z
N MET A 1 -19.74 -7.95 33.82
CA MET A 1 -18.57 -7.08 33.60
C MET A 1 -18.79 -6.36 32.28
N THR A 2 -18.54 -5.05 32.23
CA THR A 2 -18.70 -4.26 31.00
C THR A 2 -17.32 -3.83 30.52
N THR A 3 -17.02 -4.08 29.25
CA THR A 3 -15.73 -3.74 28.64
C THR A 3 -15.97 -2.78 27.47
N PRO A 4 -15.37 -1.58 27.46
CA PRO A 4 -15.48 -0.69 26.31
C PRO A 4 -14.82 -1.32 25.09
N LEU A 5 -15.41 -1.14 23.91
CA LEU A 5 -14.86 -1.64 22.65
C LEU A 5 -14.22 -0.50 21.85
N SER A 6 -13.13 -0.81 21.17
CA SER A 6 -12.60 0.08 20.13
C SER A 6 -13.56 0.16 18.94
N GLU A 7 -13.41 1.21 18.14
CA GLU A 7 -14.23 1.42 16.94
C GLU A 7 -14.10 0.27 15.95
N ASP A 8 -12.89 -0.25 15.78
CA ASP A 8 -12.58 -1.38 14.91
C ASP A 8 -13.31 -2.64 15.36
N LEU A 9 -13.24 -2.97 16.66
CA LEU A 9 -13.94 -4.13 17.24
C LEU A 9 -15.46 -3.97 17.12
N LEU A 10 -15.99 -2.78 17.38
CA LEU A 10 -17.42 -2.50 17.26
C LEU A 10 -17.90 -2.66 15.81
N GLY A 11 -17.17 -2.11 14.84
CA GLY A 11 -17.44 -2.30 13.41
C GLY A 11 -17.37 -3.77 13.00
N LEU A 12 -16.38 -4.50 13.51
CA LEU A 12 -16.19 -5.91 13.25
C LEU A 12 -17.34 -6.76 13.80
N LEU A 13 -17.76 -6.53 15.05
CA LEU A 13 -18.79 -7.31 15.75
C LEU A 13 -20.23 -6.95 15.35
N SER A 14 -20.48 -5.71 14.92
CA SER A 14 -21.81 -5.24 14.49
C SER A 14 -22.27 -5.86 13.17
N SER A 15 -21.34 -6.27 12.31
CA SER A 15 -21.65 -6.85 11.00
C SER A 15 -22.34 -8.23 11.09
N ARG A 16 -22.95 -8.71 9.98
CA ARG A 16 -23.51 -10.07 9.90
C ARG A 16 -22.48 -11.14 10.26
N ARG A 17 -21.24 -11.01 9.77
CA ARG A 17 -20.11 -11.89 10.12
C ARG A 17 -19.66 -11.67 11.57
N GLY A 18 -19.76 -10.45 12.06
CA GLY A 18 -19.52 -10.07 13.45
C GLY A 18 -20.41 -10.81 14.44
N LYS A 19 -21.71 -10.90 14.16
CA LYS A 19 -22.65 -11.69 14.99
C LYS A 19 -22.26 -13.17 15.08
N GLN A 20 -21.75 -13.76 13.99
CA GLN A 20 -21.23 -15.12 14.01
C GLN A 20 -19.97 -15.24 14.88
N ARG A 21 -19.06 -14.27 14.80
CA ARG A 21 -17.87 -14.21 15.66
C ARG A 21 -18.23 -14.03 17.13
N LEU A 22 -19.24 -13.21 17.43
CA LEU A 22 -19.75 -13.04 18.80
C LEU A 22 -20.29 -14.36 19.36
N ARG A 23 -21.05 -15.12 18.57
CA ARG A 23 -21.49 -16.47 18.97
C ARG A 23 -20.29 -17.41 19.18
N ALA A 24 -19.30 -17.39 18.29
CA ALA A 24 -18.09 -18.19 18.45
C ALA A 24 -17.33 -17.81 19.73
N LEU A 25 -17.23 -16.51 20.05
CA LEU A 25 -16.66 -16.00 21.29
C LEU A 25 -17.40 -16.56 22.50
N GLN A 26 -18.73 -16.51 22.49
CA GLN A 26 -19.55 -17.08 23.57
C GLN A 26 -19.33 -18.59 23.72
N THR A 27 -19.32 -19.33 22.62
CA THR A 27 -19.08 -20.78 22.63
C THR A 27 -17.68 -21.15 23.13
N GLN A 28 -16.64 -20.43 22.69
CA GLN A 28 -15.25 -20.73 23.07
C GLN A 28 -14.93 -20.29 24.51
N SER A 29 -15.48 -19.15 24.95
CA SER A 29 -15.22 -18.62 26.29
C SER A 29 -16.10 -19.24 27.37
N GLY A 30 -17.30 -19.71 27.01
CA GLY A 30 -18.37 -20.07 27.94
C GLY A 30 -19.03 -18.85 28.61
N ALA A 31 -18.66 -17.63 28.24
CA ALA A 31 -19.30 -16.41 28.74
C ALA A 31 -20.47 -16.01 27.82
N HIS A 32 -21.54 -15.51 28.41
CA HIS A 32 -22.55 -14.78 27.65
C HIS A 32 -22.01 -13.39 27.32
N ALA A 33 -22.18 -12.96 26.07
CA ALA A 33 -21.65 -11.70 25.56
C ALA A 33 -22.71 -10.93 24.78
N GLU A 34 -23.03 -9.72 25.21
CA GLU A 34 -24.03 -8.86 24.58
C GLU A 34 -23.41 -7.53 24.18
N LEU A 35 -23.69 -7.09 22.95
CA LEU A 35 -23.16 -5.85 22.39
C LEU A 35 -24.11 -4.70 22.70
N ASP A 36 -23.59 -3.68 23.37
CA ASP A 36 -24.32 -2.45 23.69
C ASP A 36 -23.85 -1.31 22.79
N PHE A 37 -24.69 -0.97 21.82
CA PHE A 37 -24.39 0.07 20.84
C PHE A 37 -24.45 1.48 21.42
N GLN A 38 -25.30 1.71 22.43
CA GLN A 38 -25.44 3.02 23.05
C GLN A 38 -24.16 3.39 23.82
N TRP A 39 -23.58 2.40 24.50
CA TRP A 39 -22.37 2.58 25.31
C TRP A 39 -21.08 2.16 24.60
N ARG A 40 -21.17 1.70 23.34
CA ARG A 40 -20.05 1.16 22.55
C ARG A 40 -19.23 0.14 23.35
N ALA A 41 -19.94 -0.75 24.06
CA ALA A 41 -19.35 -1.67 25.03
C ALA A 41 -19.86 -3.10 24.82
N LEU A 42 -19.14 -4.06 25.39
CA LEU A 42 -19.55 -5.45 25.46
C LEU A 42 -19.85 -5.83 26.92
N HIS A 43 -21.06 -6.31 27.16
CA HIS A 43 -21.46 -6.86 28.45
C HIS A 43 -21.14 -8.35 28.48
N LEU A 44 -20.29 -8.75 29.42
CA LEU A 44 -19.88 -10.13 29.66
C LEU A 44 -20.47 -10.64 30.98
N CYS A 45 -21.12 -11.80 30.92
CA CYS A 45 -21.71 -12.49 32.07
C CYS A 45 -21.26 -13.96 32.09
N GLY A 46 -20.92 -14.49 33.27
CA GLY A 46 -20.45 -15.85 33.43
C GLY A 46 -19.53 -15.99 34.64
N THR A 47 -18.86 -17.14 34.76
CA THR A 47 -17.83 -17.34 35.79
C THR A 47 -16.64 -16.41 35.56
N ARG A 48 -15.86 -16.14 36.61
CA ARG A 48 -14.64 -15.33 36.48
C ARG A 48 -13.70 -15.86 35.40
N HIS A 49 -13.53 -17.18 35.33
CA HIS A 49 -12.69 -17.82 34.32
C HIS A 49 -13.23 -17.60 32.89
N ALA A 50 -14.54 -17.77 32.68
CA ALA A 50 -15.17 -17.57 31.37
C ALA A 50 -15.03 -16.11 30.90
N ILE A 51 -15.22 -15.14 31.81
CA ILE A 51 -15.05 -13.71 31.49
C ILE A 51 -13.59 -13.42 31.11
N LEU A 52 -12.61 -13.90 31.88
CA LEU A 52 -11.20 -13.70 31.57
C LEU A 52 -10.82 -14.33 30.21
N ASN A 53 -11.36 -15.51 29.90
CA ASN A 53 -11.15 -16.16 28.60
C ASN A 53 -11.77 -15.35 27.46
N ALA A 54 -12.99 -14.81 27.64
CA ALA A 54 -13.62 -13.93 26.65
C ALA A 54 -12.78 -12.66 26.39
N LEU A 55 -12.20 -12.06 27.43
CA LEU A 55 -11.32 -10.89 27.28
C LEU A 55 -10.05 -11.23 26.50
N ALA A 56 -9.41 -12.38 26.78
CA ALA A 56 -8.24 -12.84 26.03
C ALA A 56 -8.58 -13.10 24.54
N LEU A 57 -9.74 -13.69 24.24
CA LEU A 57 -10.20 -13.90 22.87
C LEU A 57 -10.53 -12.57 22.16
N LEU A 58 -11.10 -11.59 22.86
CA LEU A 58 -11.33 -10.25 22.30
C LEU A 58 -10.03 -9.55 21.96
N GLU A 59 -9.03 -9.64 22.83
CA GLU A 59 -7.68 -9.11 22.58
C GLU A 59 -7.07 -9.74 21.32
N LEU A 60 -7.19 -11.06 21.14
CA LEU A 60 -6.75 -11.76 19.93
C LEU A 60 -7.51 -11.31 18.67
N MET A 61 -8.80 -11.01 18.79
CA MET A 61 -9.63 -10.54 17.68
C MET A 61 -9.30 -9.12 17.24
N GLU A 62 -8.98 -8.25 18.19
CA GLU A 62 -8.55 -6.88 17.92
C GLU A 62 -7.15 -6.84 17.31
N GLY A 63 -6.26 -7.63 17.90
CA GLY A 63 -4.84 -7.62 17.61
C GLY A 63 -4.20 -6.27 17.93
N PHE A 64 -2.99 -6.06 17.43
CA PHE A 64 -2.30 -4.77 17.50
C PHE A 64 -1.69 -4.41 16.15
N THR A 65 -1.42 -3.13 15.96
CA THR A 65 -0.79 -2.62 14.73
C THR A 65 0.69 -2.32 14.94
N VAL A 66 1.51 -2.72 13.97
CA VAL A 66 2.93 -2.37 13.84
C VAL A 66 3.09 -1.47 12.63
N LYS A 67 3.73 -0.31 12.80
CA LYS A 67 4.02 0.60 11.68
C LYS A 67 5.08 -0.02 10.78
N LEU A 68 4.90 0.11 9.48
CA LEU A 68 5.81 -0.40 8.46
C LEU A 68 6.58 0.74 7.80
N PRO A 69 7.88 0.57 7.55
CA PRO A 69 8.61 1.44 6.63
C PRO A 69 8.01 1.37 5.22
N SER A 70 8.06 2.48 4.49
CA SER A 70 7.45 2.61 3.16
C SER A 70 7.95 1.57 2.16
N ALA A 71 9.24 1.22 2.23
CA ALA A 71 9.84 0.20 1.36
C ALA A 71 9.23 -1.19 1.60
N LEU A 72 9.18 -1.64 2.85
CA LEU A 72 8.55 -2.91 3.22
C LEU A 72 7.06 -2.93 2.88
N TRP A 73 6.34 -1.84 3.17
CA TRP A 73 4.90 -1.76 2.87
C TRP A 73 4.62 -1.84 1.36
N THR A 74 5.41 -1.16 0.54
CA THR A 74 5.26 -1.20 -0.93
C THR A 74 5.54 -2.61 -1.45
N GLU A 75 6.60 -3.25 -0.98
CA GLU A 75 6.95 -4.61 -1.37
C GLU A 75 5.90 -5.63 -0.92
N LEU A 76 5.36 -5.46 0.29
CA LEU A 76 4.25 -6.26 0.80
C LEU A 76 3.02 -6.17 -0.09
N LEU A 77 2.64 -4.97 -0.55
CA LEU A 77 1.51 -4.81 -1.44
C LEU A 77 1.74 -5.45 -2.81
N ARG A 78 2.98 -5.35 -3.33
CA ARG A 78 3.39 -6.01 -4.58
C ARG A 78 3.27 -7.53 -4.48
N CYS A 79 3.70 -8.12 -3.37
CA CYS A 79 3.79 -9.57 -3.18
C CYS A 79 2.59 -10.20 -2.44
N ARG A 80 1.55 -9.43 -2.08
CA ARG A 80 0.53 -9.90 -1.11
C ARG A 80 -0.23 -11.16 -1.53
N ASN A 81 -0.41 -11.36 -2.84
CA ASN A 81 -1.18 -12.47 -3.41
C ASN A 81 -0.29 -13.66 -3.80
N LEU A 82 1.04 -13.52 -3.64
CA LEU A 82 1.99 -14.54 -4.02
C LEU A 82 2.10 -15.60 -2.92
N GLY A 83 2.46 -16.82 -3.33
CA GLY A 83 2.72 -17.94 -2.44
C GLY A 83 3.95 -17.72 -1.54
N VAL A 84 4.15 -18.65 -0.60
CA VAL A 84 5.32 -18.64 0.30
C VAL A 84 6.63 -18.77 -0.49
N ASP A 85 6.65 -19.62 -1.52
CA ASP A 85 7.86 -19.92 -2.31
C ASP A 85 8.09 -18.93 -3.47
N GLU A 86 7.08 -18.14 -3.83
CA GLU A 86 7.12 -17.24 -4.99
C GLU A 86 7.83 -15.92 -4.67
N ALA A 87 7.69 -15.42 -3.44
CA ALA A 87 8.29 -14.18 -3.01
C ALA A 87 8.64 -14.19 -1.51
N PRO A 88 9.87 -13.80 -1.14
CA PRO A 88 10.29 -13.80 0.26
C PRO A 88 9.53 -12.78 1.13
N MET A 89 8.93 -11.77 0.52
CA MET A 89 8.11 -10.75 1.16
C MET A 89 6.61 -10.94 0.93
N SER A 90 6.16 -12.15 0.57
CA SER A 90 4.73 -12.43 0.47
C SER A 90 4.07 -12.39 1.84
N LEU A 91 2.77 -12.06 1.87
CA LEU A 91 2.01 -12.01 3.12
C LEU A 91 1.95 -13.39 3.78
N ALA A 92 1.87 -14.45 2.98
CA ALA A 92 1.90 -15.83 3.46
C ALA A 92 3.23 -16.17 4.15
N ARG A 93 4.36 -15.76 3.57
CA ARG A 93 5.69 -15.97 4.17
C ARG A 93 5.82 -15.22 5.50
N ILE A 94 5.31 -13.99 5.59
CA ILE A 94 5.35 -13.22 6.84
C ILE A 94 4.45 -13.84 7.91
N GLN A 95 3.27 -14.35 7.55
CA GLN A 95 2.43 -15.11 8.47
C GLN A 95 3.14 -16.36 9.01
N GLU A 96 3.88 -17.07 8.15
CA GLU A 96 4.67 -18.24 8.55
C GLU A 96 5.79 -17.86 9.53
N ILE A 97 6.57 -16.81 9.21
CA ILE A 97 7.66 -16.32 10.06
C ILE A 97 7.15 -15.90 11.44
N LEU A 98 6.02 -15.18 11.48
CA LEU A 98 5.45 -14.72 12.74
C LEU A 98 4.69 -15.83 13.49
N GLY A 99 4.26 -16.89 12.80
CA GLY A 99 3.35 -17.89 13.36
C GLY A 99 2.01 -17.28 13.78
N ARG A 100 1.61 -16.18 13.14
CA ARG A 100 0.41 -15.39 13.47
C ARG A 100 -0.33 -15.01 12.21
N ARG A 101 -1.65 -14.85 12.35
CA ARG A 101 -2.45 -14.23 11.31
C ARG A 101 -2.11 -12.74 11.28
N VAL A 102 -1.91 -12.21 10.07
CA VAL A 102 -1.66 -10.79 9.85
C VAL A 102 -2.57 -10.21 8.78
N HIS A 103 -2.73 -8.90 8.80
CA HIS A 103 -3.45 -8.12 7.81
C HIS A 103 -2.67 -6.85 7.49
N VAL A 104 -2.54 -6.50 6.20
CA VAL A 104 -1.86 -5.28 5.77
C VAL A 104 -2.89 -4.15 5.69
N GLU A 105 -2.71 -3.15 6.54
CA GLU A 105 -3.49 -1.91 6.52
C GLU A 105 -3.01 -1.02 5.37
N ARG A 106 -3.88 -0.77 4.40
CA ARG A 106 -3.53 -0.06 3.16
C ARG A 106 -3.45 1.46 3.33
N GLU A 107 -4.12 2.01 4.32
CA GLU A 107 -4.22 3.46 4.47
C GLU A 107 -3.18 4.01 5.44
N THR A 108 -2.75 3.20 6.42
CA THR A 108 -1.91 3.65 7.54
C THR A 108 -0.48 3.13 7.52
N PHE A 109 -0.07 2.44 6.45
CA PHE A 109 1.25 1.83 6.34
C PHE A 109 1.56 0.94 7.55
N ALA A 110 0.62 0.07 7.91
CA ALA A 110 0.73 -0.75 9.11
C ALA A 110 0.41 -2.22 8.84
N LEU A 111 0.96 -3.09 9.68
CA LEU A 111 0.62 -4.50 9.76
C LEU A 111 -0.20 -4.72 11.03
N ARG A 112 -1.45 -5.15 10.88
CA ARG A 112 -2.25 -5.63 12.00
C ARG A 112 -1.92 -7.10 12.25
N VAL A 113 -1.56 -7.42 13.49
CA VAL A 113 -1.20 -8.75 13.94
C VAL A 113 -2.21 -9.23 14.97
N PHE A 114 -2.87 -10.35 14.69
CA PHE A 114 -3.87 -10.95 15.57
C PHE A 114 -3.18 -11.83 16.61
N ALA A 115 -2.66 -11.20 17.67
CA ALA A 115 -1.90 -11.82 18.75
C ALA A 115 -2.07 -11.02 20.06
N PRO A 116 -1.73 -11.59 21.23
CA PRO A 116 -1.78 -10.88 22.50
C PRO A 116 -0.85 -9.66 22.51
N LEU A 117 -1.22 -8.59 23.20
CA LEU A 117 -0.45 -7.34 23.25
C LEU A 117 0.95 -7.54 23.84
N ALA A 118 1.12 -8.54 24.71
CA ALA A 118 2.42 -8.91 25.26
C ALA A 118 3.45 -9.31 24.18
N GLU A 119 3.01 -9.82 23.02
CA GLU A 119 3.89 -10.21 21.91
C GLU A 119 4.28 -9.03 21.00
N ARG A 120 3.78 -7.82 21.27
CA ARG A 120 3.95 -6.65 20.40
C ARG A 120 5.41 -6.27 20.18
N ALA A 121 6.23 -6.29 21.23
CA ALA A 121 7.63 -5.89 21.13
C ALA A 121 8.43 -6.86 20.24
N ALA A 122 8.33 -8.16 20.50
CA ALA A 122 9.01 -9.20 19.70
C ALA A 122 8.53 -9.22 18.24
N THR A 123 7.22 -9.02 18.03
CA THR A 123 6.66 -8.89 16.68
C THR A 123 7.21 -7.66 15.95
N ALA A 124 7.29 -6.51 16.63
CA ALA A 124 7.82 -5.29 16.06
C ALA A 124 9.30 -5.43 15.68
N GLU A 125 10.10 -6.10 16.51
CA GLU A 125 11.50 -6.42 16.20
C GLU A 125 11.62 -7.32 14.97
N THR A 126 10.79 -8.36 14.87
CA THR A 126 10.77 -9.25 13.70
C THR A 126 10.40 -8.49 12.43
N VAL A 127 9.39 -7.61 12.50
CA VAL A 127 9.00 -6.74 11.39
C VAL A 127 10.13 -5.78 11.02
N GLN A 128 10.88 -5.26 11.99
CA GLN A 128 12.04 -4.39 11.72
C GLN A 128 13.17 -5.16 11.02
N THR A 129 13.42 -6.41 11.40
CA THR A 129 14.37 -7.28 10.70
C THR A 129 13.94 -7.52 9.25
N LEU A 130 12.66 -7.81 9.01
CA LEU A 130 12.13 -7.92 7.65
C LEU A 130 12.26 -6.61 6.88
N ALA A 131 12.05 -5.47 7.53
CA ALA A 131 12.18 -4.17 6.91
C ALA A 131 13.61 -3.88 6.46
N SER A 132 14.63 -4.40 7.18
CA SER A 132 16.04 -4.24 6.80
C SER A 132 16.40 -4.94 5.47
N LEU A 133 15.58 -5.90 5.03
CA LEU A 133 15.74 -6.60 3.76
C LEU A 133 15.13 -5.84 2.57
N CYS A 134 14.36 -4.79 2.84
CA CYS A 134 13.73 -3.94 1.84
C CYS A 134 14.41 -2.57 1.82
N THR A 135 14.64 -2.04 0.62
CA THR A 135 15.24 -0.72 0.45
C THR A 135 14.47 0.12 -0.56
N LYS A 136 14.74 1.42 -0.50
CA LYS A 136 14.25 2.44 -1.43
C LYS A 136 15.48 3.17 -1.95
N GLN A 137 15.64 3.21 -3.27
CA GLN A 137 16.71 3.94 -3.93
C GLN A 137 16.14 4.93 -4.94
N THR A 138 16.60 6.18 -4.87
CA THR A 138 16.20 7.22 -5.81
C THR A 138 17.34 7.51 -6.79
N ILE A 139 16.99 7.60 -8.07
CA ILE A 139 17.90 7.85 -9.18
C ILE A 139 17.38 9.08 -9.94
N GLU A 140 18.24 10.05 -10.14
CA GLU A 140 17.95 11.22 -10.98
C GLU A 140 18.10 10.81 -12.46
N LEU A 141 17.11 11.15 -13.26
CA LEU A 141 17.10 10.95 -14.71
C LEU A 141 17.62 12.21 -15.41
N PRO A 142 18.36 12.04 -16.53
CA PRO A 142 18.61 13.12 -17.47
C PRO A 142 17.29 13.72 -17.99
N ALA A 143 17.30 15.01 -18.33
CA ALA A 143 16.11 15.71 -18.85
C ALA A 143 15.56 15.05 -20.13
N ASP A 144 16.45 14.49 -20.95
CA ASP A 144 16.14 13.87 -22.24
C ASP A 144 16.04 12.34 -22.16
N CYS A 145 15.76 11.79 -20.97
CA CYS A 145 15.65 10.34 -20.78
C CYS A 145 14.51 9.74 -21.62
N ASP A 146 14.81 8.66 -22.37
CA ASP A 146 13.77 7.90 -23.05
C ASP A 146 12.91 7.11 -22.04
N TRP A 147 11.63 7.44 -21.99
CA TRP A 147 10.63 6.76 -21.16
C TRP A 147 10.44 5.28 -21.48
N ASN A 148 10.81 4.83 -22.67
CA ASN A 148 10.71 3.42 -23.05
C ASN A 148 11.67 2.54 -22.25
N ILE A 149 12.89 3.04 -21.98
CA ILE A 149 13.89 2.35 -21.15
C ILE A 149 13.32 2.04 -19.77
N ILE A 150 12.61 3.01 -19.20
CA ILE A 150 11.97 2.89 -17.88
C ILE A 150 10.84 1.85 -17.95
N LYS A 151 9.94 1.92 -18.93
CA LYS A 151 8.84 0.94 -19.08
C LYS A 151 9.33 -0.49 -19.24
N GLU A 152 10.41 -0.71 -19.99
CA GLU A 152 11.02 -2.03 -20.15
C GLU A 152 11.52 -2.59 -18.82
N LEU A 153 12.27 -1.77 -18.06
CA LEU A 153 12.80 -2.18 -16.75
C LEU A 153 11.69 -2.46 -15.73
N GLN A 154 10.58 -1.73 -15.81
CA GLN A 154 9.42 -1.98 -14.95
C GLN A 154 8.83 -3.38 -15.13
N THR A 155 8.98 -3.97 -16.33
CA THR A 155 8.40 -5.26 -16.67
C THR A 155 9.33 -6.42 -16.34
N SER A 156 10.65 -6.21 -16.45
CA SER A 156 11.65 -7.27 -16.23
C SER A 156 12.04 -7.46 -14.78
N GLU A 157 12.00 -6.39 -13.97
CA GLU A 157 12.55 -6.39 -12.63
C GLU A 157 11.52 -6.78 -11.55
N LYS A 158 11.98 -7.49 -10.52
CA LYS A 158 11.16 -7.83 -9.33
C LYS A 158 11.09 -6.64 -8.35
N VAL A 159 11.01 -5.41 -8.86
CA VAL A 159 10.99 -4.18 -8.06
C VAL A 159 9.75 -3.34 -8.41
N THR A 160 9.28 -2.57 -7.44
CA THR A 160 8.31 -1.51 -7.70
C THR A 160 9.06 -0.26 -8.13
N MET A 161 8.68 0.32 -9.26
CA MET A 161 9.23 1.58 -9.72
C MET A 161 8.16 2.67 -9.65
N LYS A 162 8.54 3.82 -9.09
CA LYS A 162 7.73 5.05 -9.11
C LYS A 162 8.51 6.15 -9.81
N VAL A 163 7.82 6.89 -10.67
CA VAL A 163 8.40 7.99 -11.44
C VAL A 163 7.77 9.28 -10.95
N GLU A 164 8.60 10.24 -10.55
CA GLU A 164 8.19 11.56 -10.09
C GLU A 164 9.05 12.63 -10.78
N GLY A 165 8.55 13.21 -11.87
CA GLY A 165 9.30 14.19 -12.66
C GLY A 165 10.56 13.58 -13.27
N ASN A 166 11.73 14.11 -12.90
CA ASN A 166 13.04 13.62 -13.33
C ASN A 166 13.64 12.59 -12.35
N ARG A 167 12.84 12.02 -11.43
CA ARG A 167 13.32 11.05 -10.44
C ARG A 167 12.62 9.72 -10.61
N VAL A 168 13.39 8.66 -10.48
CA VAL A 168 12.91 7.29 -10.40
C VAL A 168 13.23 6.75 -9.01
N GLU A 169 12.19 6.26 -8.34
CA GLU A 169 12.31 5.56 -7.08
C GLU A 169 12.11 4.06 -7.31
N LEU A 170 13.15 3.28 -7.03
CA LEU A 170 13.15 1.83 -7.03
C LEU A 170 12.94 1.33 -5.60
N ILE A 171 11.93 0.48 -5.42
CA ILE A 171 11.53 -0.05 -4.12
C ILE A 171 11.41 -1.57 -4.22
N GLY A 172 12.02 -2.27 -3.29
CA GLY A 172 11.94 -3.73 -3.24
C GLY A 172 12.99 -4.31 -2.32
N ILE A 173 13.30 -5.60 -2.53
CA ILE A 173 14.35 -6.29 -1.78
C ILE A 173 15.72 -5.69 -2.18
N VAL A 174 16.62 -5.53 -1.20
CA VAL A 174 17.95 -4.91 -1.36
C VAL A 174 18.67 -5.40 -2.62
N ALA A 175 18.85 -6.71 -2.77
CA ALA A 175 19.58 -7.28 -3.90
C ALA A 175 18.91 -6.97 -5.26
N ALA A 176 17.58 -6.97 -5.33
CA ALA A 176 16.84 -6.66 -6.55
C ALA A 176 16.92 -5.17 -6.89
N VAL A 177 16.83 -4.29 -5.90
CA VAL A 177 16.97 -2.83 -6.09
C VAL A 177 18.38 -2.45 -6.53
N GLU A 178 19.41 -3.07 -5.95
CA GLU A 178 20.80 -2.85 -6.36
C GLU A 178 21.04 -3.29 -7.81
N GLN A 179 20.50 -4.44 -8.21
CA GLN A 179 20.61 -4.93 -9.57
C GLN A 179 19.88 -4.00 -10.56
N ALA A 180 18.62 -3.69 -10.29
CA ALA A 180 17.82 -2.77 -11.11
C ALA A 180 18.47 -1.39 -11.22
N THR A 181 19.11 -0.91 -10.15
CA THR A 181 19.86 0.36 -10.16
C THR A 181 21.08 0.30 -11.08
N LYS A 182 21.86 -0.79 -11.03
CA LYS A 182 23.03 -0.97 -11.91
C LYS A 182 22.59 -1.03 -13.37
N ASP A 183 21.53 -1.76 -13.66
CA ASP A 183 21.02 -1.93 -15.02
C ASP A 183 20.42 -0.63 -15.57
N LEU A 184 19.70 0.14 -14.75
CA LEU A 184 19.20 1.45 -15.13
C LEU A 184 20.35 2.42 -15.44
N LYS A 185 21.36 2.50 -14.56
CA LYS A 185 22.53 3.36 -14.78
C LYS A 185 23.27 3.01 -16.06
N LYS A 186 23.53 1.72 -16.29
CA LYS A 186 24.21 1.24 -17.50
C LYS A 186 23.47 1.65 -18.78
N ARG A 187 22.13 1.56 -18.80
CA ARG A 187 21.32 1.96 -19.96
C ARG A 187 21.32 3.47 -20.16
N LEU A 188 21.28 4.25 -19.08
CA LEU A 188 21.37 5.71 -19.15
C LEU A 188 22.73 6.17 -19.71
N ASP A 189 23.82 5.51 -19.30
CA ASP A 189 25.18 5.83 -19.76
C ASP A 189 25.37 5.51 -21.25
N CYS A 190 24.74 4.44 -21.77
CA CYS A 190 24.78 4.11 -23.20
C CYS A 190 24.14 5.20 -24.08
N VAL A 191 23.01 5.76 -23.66
CA VAL A 191 22.31 6.82 -24.42
C VAL A 191 23.10 8.13 -24.42
N ALA A 192 23.80 8.44 -23.32
CA ALA A 192 24.66 9.63 -23.25
C ALA A 192 25.87 9.55 -24.20
N ALA A 193 26.39 8.35 -24.47
CA ALA A 193 27.51 8.18 -25.39
C ALA A 193 27.11 8.45 -26.86
N GLU A 194 25.92 8.01 -27.27
CA GLU A 194 25.44 8.16 -28.66
C GLU A 194 25.18 9.62 -29.04
N THR A 195 24.70 10.44 -28.10
CA THR A 195 24.41 11.86 -28.35
C THR A 195 25.66 12.74 -28.50
N THR A 196 26.84 12.24 -28.12
CA THR A 196 28.09 13.03 -28.17
C THR A 196 28.84 12.88 -29.51
N GLU A 197 28.64 11.80 -30.28
CA GLU A 197 29.37 11.57 -31.54
C GLU A 197 28.77 12.26 -32.78
N GLU A 198 27.50 12.65 -32.78
CA GLU A 198 26.87 13.29 -33.95
C GLU A 198 27.07 14.81 -34.04
N ALA A 199 27.77 15.43 -33.07
CA ALA A 199 28.19 16.83 -33.17
C ALA A 199 29.45 17.01 -34.06
N LYS A 200 29.51 16.33 -35.22
CA LYS A 200 30.41 16.78 -36.30
C LYS A 200 29.80 18.05 -36.87
N PRO A 201 30.50 19.21 -36.81
CA PRO A 201 29.99 20.43 -37.40
C PRO A 201 29.87 20.19 -38.90
N ILE A 202 28.64 19.99 -39.38
CA ILE A 202 28.33 20.11 -40.78
C ILE A 202 28.62 21.58 -41.10
N LEU A 203 29.77 21.82 -41.72
CA LEU A 203 30.10 23.07 -42.41
C LEU A 203 29.10 23.24 -43.55
N LEU A 204 27.89 23.68 -43.22
CA LEU A 204 26.87 24.04 -44.18
C LEU A 204 27.19 25.47 -44.62
N GLY A 205 27.87 25.55 -45.77
CA GLY A 205 28.06 26.79 -46.50
C GLY A 205 26.72 27.47 -46.76
N ALA A 206 26.71 28.76 -46.47
CA ALA A 206 25.84 29.83 -46.95
C ALA A 206 24.72 29.46 -47.95
N ALA A 207 23.48 29.77 -47.58
CA ALA A 207 22.54 30.43 -48.50
C ALA A 207 21.49 31.20 -47.69
N LEU A 208 21.66 32.51 -47.65
CA LEU A 208 20.66 33.49 -47.26
C LEU A 208 19.40 33.31 -48.10
N ASN A 209 18.27 33.01 -47.47
CA ASN A 209 16.96 33.32 -48.04
C ASN A 209 16.01 33.80 -46.94
N LYS A 210 15.71 35.10 -46.98
CA LYS A 210 14.62 35.71 -46.23
C LYS A 210 13.31 35.37 -46.93
N PRO A 211 12.26 34.99 -46.19
CA PRO A 211 10.94 35.48 -46.54
C PRO A 211 10.24 36.19 -45.38
N LYS A 212 9.32 37.04 -45.83
CA LYS A 212 8.53 38.03 -45.14
C LYS A 212 7.69 37.48 -43.99
N ALA A 213 7.48 38.38 -43.04
CA ALA A 213 6.41 38.38 -42.07
C ALA A 213 5.04 38.22 -42.75
N ASP A 214 4.19 37.39 -42.17
CA ASP A 214 2.75 37.63 -42.15
C ASP A 214 2.22 37.34 -40.75
N ALA A 215 1.67 38.39 -40.15
CA ALA A 215 0.95 38.36 -38.91
C ALA A 215 -0.39 37.64 -39.13
N THR A 216 -0.64 36.56 -38.40
CA THR A 216 -2.01 36.08 -38.22
C THR A 216 -2.31 35.92 -36.73
N GLN A 217 -3.03 36.93 -36.26
CA GLN A 217 -3.76 37.04 -35.02
C GLN A 217 -4.68 35.82 -34.82
N TRP A 218 -4.51 35.11 -33.71
CA TRP A 218 -5.45 34.07 -33.26
C TRP A 218 -6.05 34.46 -31.92
N CYS A 219 -7.33 34.82 -31.98
CA CYS A 219 -8.19 35.07 -30.83
C CYS A 219 -8.70 33.75 -30.24
N GLY A 220 -8.53 33.61 -28.92
CA GLY A 220 -9.58 33.17 -27.99
C GLY A 220 -10.13 31.75 -28.11
N ARG A 221 -9.94 30.98 -27.02
CA ARG A 221 -11.07 30.49 -26.23
C ARG A 221 -10.63 29.94 -24.88
N ASP A 222 -11.12 30.60 -23.83
CA ASP A 222 -11.28 30.05 -22.49
C ASP A 222 -12.30 28.92 -22.53
N GLU A 223 -11.91 27.71 -22.17
CA GLU A 223 -12.83 26.63 -21.82
C GLU A 223 -12.60 26.23 -20.37
N THR A 224 -13.44 26.76 -19.49
CA THR A 224 -13.61 26.29 -18.12
C THR A 224 -14.31 24.92 -18.12
N PRO A 225 -13.82 23.92 -17.37
CA PRO A 225 -14.53 22.65 -17.21
C PRO A 225 -15.71 22.80 -16.24
N GLN A 226 -16.92 22.51 -16.71
CA GLN A 226 -18.11 22.32 -15.88
C GLN A 226 -18.00 21.00 -15.11
N MET A 227 -18.00 21.06 -13.77
CA MET A 227 -18.27 19.91 -12.91
C MET A 227 -19.77 19.57 -12.95
N VAL A 228 -20.11 18.40 -13.49
CA VAL A 228 -21.45 17.81 -13.35
C VAL A 228 -21.46 16.91 -12.12
N SER A 229 -22.05 17.39 -11.02
CA SER A 229 -22.33 16.58 -9.84
C SER A 229 -23.59 15.74 -10.05
N LEU A 230 -23.42 14.43 -10.25
CA LEU A 230 -24.51 13.46 -10.24
C LEU A 230 -24.97 13.20 -8.80
N VAL A 231 -25.96 13.95 -8.34
CA VAL A 231 -26.72 13.65 -7.12
C VAL A 231 -27.68 12.50 -7.44
N ARG A 232 -27.46 11.33 -6.85
CA ARG A 232 -28.44 10.24 -6.86
C ARG A 232 -29.51 10.51 -5.79
N PRO A 233 -30.82 10.49 -6.12
CA PRO A 233 -31.87 10.51 -5.11
C PRO A 233 -31.93 9.18 -4.34
N PRO A 234 -32.37 9.19 -3.06
CA PRO A 234 -32.54 7.98 -2.27
C PRO A 234 -33.70 7.12 -2.81
N PRO A 235 -33.57 5.78 -2.83
CA PRO A 235 -34.67 4.90 -3.18
C PRO A 235 -35.77 4.96 -2.13
N GLY A 236 -37.00 5.14 -2.62
CA GLY A 236 -38.20 5.38 -1.85
C GLY A 236 -38.61 4.23 -0.91
N LEU A 237 -39.26 4.66 0.16
CA LEU A 237 -40.10 3.88 1.05
C LEU A 237 -41.26 3.28 0.26
N THR A 238 -41.31 1.95 0.14
CA THR A 238 -42.55 1.25 -0.16
C THR A 238 -43.23 0.88 1.16
N HIS A 239 -44.25 1.64 1.52
CA HIS A 239 -45.32 1.14 2.37
C HIS A 239 -46.19 0.22 1.52
N SER A 240 -46.48 -0.97 2.02
CA SER A 240 -47.63 -1.76 1.61
C SER A 240 -48.26 -2.33 2.87
N GLU A 241 -49.59 -2.28 2.82
CA GLU A 241 -50.59 -2.47 3.87
C GLU A 241 -50.55 -3.85 4.54
#